data_AF-A0A800BYN9-F1
#
_entry.id   AF-A0A800BYN9-F1
#
_cell.length_a   1.000
_cell.length_b   1.000
_cell.length_c   1.000
_cell.angle_alpha   90.00
_cell.angle_beta   90.00
_cell.angle_gamma   90.00
#
_symmetry.space_group_name_H-M   'P 1'
#
loop_
_entity.id
_entity.type
_entity.pdbx_description
1 polymer ?
#
loop_
_entity_poly.entity_id
_entity_poly.type
_entity_poly.pdbx_seq_one_letter_code
_entity_poly.pdbx_strand_id
1 'polypeptide(L)'
;MDILQKIVRRKTEILALQKERISLDDLQKSVFFERKTFSLKKTLMNGTSSGIIAEFKRKSPSKGIINNTAKPGSTLGSTPHQPPVPGCPVRPPKTRP
;
A
#
# COMPACT_ATOMS: atom_id res chain seq x y z
N MET A 1 -10.00 16.92 24.21
CA MET A 1 -10.27 15.77 23.32
C MET A 1 -9.16 15.64 22.30
N ASP A 2 -8.30 14.63 22.45
CA ASP A 2 -7.16 14.35 21.58
C ASP A 2 -7.59 13.97 20.14
N ILE A 3 -6.78 14.30 19.14
CA ILE A 3 -7.05 14.01 17.72
C ILE A 3 -7.15 12.50 17.48
N LEU A 4 -6.38 11.69 18.22
CA LEU A 4 -6.45 10.24 18.10
C LEU A 4 -7.83 9.72 18.54
N GLN A 5 -8.39 10.25 19.63
CA GLN A 5 -9.73 9.88 20.10
C GLN A 5 -10.82 10.23 19.08
N LYS A 6 -10.68 11.37 18.39
CA LYS A 6 -11.58 11.73 17.28
C LYS A 6 -11.49 10.73 16.12
N ILE A 7 -10.28 10.27 15.78
CA ILE A 7 -10.07 9.27 14.71
C ILE A 7 -10.71 7.93 15.11
N VAL A 8 -10.49 7.47 16.33
CA VAL A 8 -11.05 6.20 16.84
C VAL A 8 -12.57 6.23 16.80
N ARG A 9 -13.20 7.27 17.38
CA ARG A 9 -14.66 7.44 17.37
C ARG A 9 -15.22 7.43 15.95
N ARG A 10 -14.59 8.15 15.02
CA ARG A 10 -15.08 8.17 13.64
C ARG A 10 -14.93 6.81 12.96
N LYS A 11 -13.87 6.06 13.26
CA LYS A 11 -13.64 4.73 12.68
C LYS A 11 -14.66 3.71 13.17
N THR A 12 -15.07 3.76 14.44
CA THR A 12 -16.11 2.85 14.95
C THR A 12 -17.46 3.09 14.28
N GLU A 13 -17.85 4.37 14.09
CA GLU A 13 -19.07 4.73 13.35
C GLU A 13 -19.02 4.22 11.89
N ILE A 14 -17.90 4.42 11.19
CA ILE A 14 -17.73 3.93 9.81
C ILE A 14 -17.80 2.41 9.75
N LEU A 15 -17.19 1.70 10.71
CA LEU A 15 -17.22 0.24 10.75
C LEU A 15 -18.62 -0.32 10.94
N ALA A 16 -19.45 0.29 11.80
CA ALA A 16 -20.83 -0.10 11.98
C ALA A 16 -21.61 0.00 10.65
N LEU A 17 -21.52 1.16 9.99
CA LEU A 17 -22.16 1.39 8.68
C LEU A 17 -21.64 0.45 7.59
N GLN A 18 -20.35 0.09 7.60
CA GLN A 18 -19.79 -0.84 6.62
C GLN A 18 -20.27 -2.27 6.81
N LYS A 19 -20.39 -2.73 8.06
CA LYS A 19 -20.90 -4.07 8.39
C LYS A 19 -22.38 -4.25 8.04
N GLU A 20 -23.17 -3.18 8.14
CA GLU A 20 -24.56 -3.18 7.68
C GLU A 20 -24.67 -3.27 6.16
N ARG A 21 -23.70 -2.71 5.43
CA ARG A 21 -23.72 -2.65 3.96
C ARG A 21 -23.22 -3.93 3.28
N ILE A 22 -22.23 -4.61 3.86
CA ILE A 22 -21.61 -5.81 3.27
C ILE A 22 -21.37 -6.82 4.39
N SER A 23 -21.95 -8.01 4.24
CA SER A 23 -21.74 -9.11 5.17
C SER A 23 -20.32 -9.68 5.05
N LEU A 24 -19.87 -10.39 6.08
CA LEU A 24 -18.56 -11.06 6.01
C LEU A 24 -18.52 -12.15 4.94
N ASP A 25 -19.63 -12.85 4.72
CA ASP A 25 -19.74 -13.89 3.71
C ASP A 25 -19.66 -13.29 2.28
N ASP A 26 -20.36 -12.18 2.03
CA ASP A 26 -20.27 -11.47 0.75
C ASP A 26 -18.85 -10.90 0.50
N LEU A 27 -18.19 -10.43 1.56
CA LEU A 27 -16.81 -9.95 1.46
C LEU A 27 -15.84 -11.09 1.09
N GLN A 28 -16.02 -12.28 1.65
CA GLN A 28 -15.22 -13.47 1.32
C GLN A 28 -15.46 -13.94 -0.12
N LYS A 29 -16.68 -13.76 -0.65
CA LYS A 29 -17.03 -14.06 -2.05
C LYS A 29 -16.57 -13.00 -3.05
N SER A 30 -15.89 -11.94 -2.60
CA SER A 30 -15.43 -10.87 -3.50
C SER A 30 -14.37 -11.36 -4.48
N VAL A 31 -14.39 -10.81 -5.69
CA VAL A 31 -13.57 -11.21 -6.85
C VAL A 31 -12.05 -11.28 -6.55
N PHE A 32 -11.57 -10.51 -5.59
CA PHE A 32 -10.15 -10.43 -5.25
C PHE A 32 -9.77 -11.16 -3.96
N PHE A 33 -10.72 -11.81 -3.27
CA PHE A 33 -10.45 -12.42 -1.96
C PHE A 33 -9.38 -13.51 -2.04
N GLU A 34 -9.42 -14.35 -3.07
CA GLU A 34 -8.46 -15.45 -3.30
C GLU A 34 -7.16 -14.99 -3.97
N ARG A 35 -6.99 -13.69 -4.26
CA ARG A 35 -5.79 -13.20 -4.93
C ARG A 35 -4.57 -13.44 -4.05
N LYS A 36 -3.57 -14.14 -4.61
CA LYS A 36 -2.27 -14.33 -3.94
C LYS A 36 -1.68 -12.99 -3.52
N THR A 37 -1.43 -12.85 -2.21
CA THR A 37 -0.90 -11.62 -1.63
C THR A 37 0.62 -11.54 -1.75
N PHE A 38 1.14 -10.32 -1.84
CA PHE A 38 2.57 -10.06 -1.76
C PHE A 38 2.96 -9.84 -0.30
N SER A 39 4.00 -10.54 0.16
CA SER A 39 4.53 -10.33 1.51
C SER A 39 5.36 -9.06 1.57
N LEU A 40 4.85 -8.03 2.25
CA LEU A 40 5.60 -6.79 2.51
C LEU A 40 6.91 -7.07 3.26
N LYS A 41 6.86 -7.94 4.29
CA LYS A 41 8.03 -8.37 5.06
C LYS A 41 9.11 -8.95 4.15
N LYS A 42 8.74 -9.88 3.25
CA LYS A 42 9.70 -10.48 2.32
C LYS A 42 10.33 -9.40 1.43
N THR A 43 9.51 -8.52 0.85
CA THR A 43 10.02 -7.45 -0.02
C THR A 43 11.02 -6.54 0.69
N LEU A 44 10.74 -6.13 1.93
CA LEU A 44 11.64 -5.26 2.71
C LEU A 44 12.95 -5.93 3.10
N MET A 45 12.92 -7.25 3.35
CA MET A 45 14.10 -8.02 3.75
C MET A 45 14.94 -8.49 2.55
N ASN A 46 14.40 -8.42 1.33
CA ASN A 46 15.14 -8.75 0.13
C ASN A 46 16.21 -7.67 -0.12
N GLY A 47 17.48 -8.07 -0.24
CA GLY A 47 18.61 -7.16 -0.47
C GLY A 47 18.61 -6.45 -1.82
N THR A 48 17.65 -6.74 -2.70
CA THR A 48 17.43 -6.03 -3.97
C THR A 48 16.46 -4.87 -3.84
N SER A 49 15.75 -4.73 -2.71
CA SER A 49 14.82 -3.63 -2.47
C SER A 49 15.55 -2.42 -1.87
N SER A 50 15.02 -1.22 -2.09
CA SER A 50 15.55 0.00 -1.46
C SER A 50 15.20 0.12 0.02
N GLY A 51 14.32 -0.75 0.56
CA GLY A 51 13.80 -0.66 1.92
C GLY A 51 12.83 0.51 2.17
N ILE A 52 12.51 1.32 1.17
CA ILE A 52 11.66 2.52 1.31
C ILE A 52 10.18 2.15 1.09
N ILE A 53 9.32 2.59 2.01
CA ILE A 53 7.85 2.51 1.86
C ILE A 53 7.34 3.91 1.50
N ALA A 54 6.92 4.10 0.25
CA ALA A 54 6.34 5.36 -0.20
C ALA A 54 4.83 5.41 0.12
N GLU A 55 4.40 6.33 0.98
CA GLU A 55 2.97 6.60 1.27
C GLU A 55 2.44 7.67 0.32
N PHE A 56 1.30 7.40 -0.33
CA PHE A 56 0.53 8.46 -0.98
C PHE A 56 -0.47 9.07 0.03
N LYS A 57 -0.24 10.34 0.41
CA LYS A 57 -1.05 11.05 1.41
C LYS A 57 -1.69 12.30 0.84
N ARG A 58 -3.02 12.42 0.94
CA ARG A 58 -3.77 13.61 0.46
C ARG A 58 -3.78 14.77 1.44
N LYS A 59 -3.94 14.48 2.73
CA LYS A 59 -4.04 15.46 3.82
C LYS A 59 -3.53 14.85 5.12
N SER A 60 -3.01 15.66 6.04
CA SER A 60 -2.78 15.25 7.44
C SER A 60 -3.30 16.30 8.43
N PRO A 61 -3.60 15.93 9.69
CA PRO A 61 -3.99 16.90 10.71
C PRO A 61 -2.95 17.99 10.97
N SER A 62 -1.66 17.63 10.91
CA SER A 62 -0.54 18.53 11.20
C SER A 62 -0.10 19.40 10.03
N LYS A 63 -0.27 18.94 8.77
CA LYS A 63 0.23 19.64 7.57
C LYS A 63 -0.88 20.16 6.65
N GLY A 64 -2.14 19.86 6.93
CA GLY A 64 -3.24 20.23 6.03
C GLY A 64 -3.16 19.46 4.72
N ILE A 65 -3.53 20.11 3.62
CA ILE A 65 -3.60 19.51 2.28
C ILE A 65 -2.18 19.30 1.74
N ILE A 66 -1.90 18.09 1.23
CA ILE A 66 -0.61 17.69 0.66
C ILE A 66 -0.78 17.40 -0.84
N ASN A 67 -1.76 16.56 -1.20
CA ASN A 67 -2.02 16.14 -2.59
C ASN A 67 -3.52 16.28 -2.90
N ASN A 68 -3.94 17.47 -3.35
CA ASN A 68 -5.36 17.74 -3.59
C ASN A 68 -5.86 17.13 -4.90
N THR A 69 -5.07 17.24 -5.97
CA THR A 69 -5.44 16.90 -7.36
C THR A 69 -4.78 15.64 -7.88
N ALA A 70 -3.76 15.11 -7.21
CA ALA A 70 -3.06 13.91 -7.65
C ALA A 70 -3.95 12.66 -7.55
N LYS A 71 -3.89 11.80 -8.58
CA LYS A 71 -4.61 10.53 -8.64
C LYS A 71 -3.68 9.39 -8.23
N PRO A 72 -4.02 8.58 -7.20
CA PRO A 72 -3.13 7.52 -6.71
C PRO A 72 -2.67 6.54 -7.80
N GLY A 73 -3.60 6.12 -8.68
CA GLY A 73 -3.31 5.10 -9.70
C GLY A 73 -2.35 5.55 -10.81
N SER A 74 -2.18 6.85 -11.04
CA SER A 74 -1.20 7.38 -12.00
C SER A 74 0.12 7.75 -11.35
N THR A 75 0.13 8.02 -10.04
CA THR A 75 1.31 8.50 -9.31
C THR A 75 2.13 7.35 -8.71
N LEU A 76 1.48 6.26 -8.30
CA LEU A 76 2.14 5.04 -7.85
C LEU A 76 2.19 4.09 -9.06
N GLY A 77 3.33 4.06 -9.73
CA GLY A 77 3.49 3.43 -11.05
C GLY A 77 2.78 2.10 -11.22
N SER A 78 1.96 2.01 -12.25
CA SER A 78 1.54 0.76 -12.86
C SER A 78 2.76 0.12 -13.53
N THR A 79 3.58 -0.61 -12.80
CA THR A 79 4.42 -1.64 -13.42
C THR A 79 3.59 -2.92 -13.44
N PRO A 80 3.06 -3.33 -14.61
CA PRO A 80 2.76 -4.73 -14.82
C PRO A 80 4.01 -5.52 -14.44
N HIS A 81 3.82 -6.63 -13.73
CA HIS A 81 4.87 -7.62 -13.53
C HIS A 81 5.30 -8.13 -14.91
N GLN A 82 6.26 -7.46 -15.54
CA GLN A 82 7.00 -8.10 -16.63
C GLN A 82 7.81 -9.22 -15.97
N PRO A 83 7.76 -10.46 -16.49
CA PRO A 83 8.71 -11.48 -16.08
C PRO A 83 10.13 -10.92 -16.28
N PRO A 84 11.12 -11.35 -15.48
CA PRO A 84 12.49 -10.92 -15.67
C PRO A 84 12.90 -11.19 -17.11
N VAL A 85 13.31 -10.14 -17.83
CA VAL A 85 13.91 -10.26 -19.15
C VAL A 85 15.11 -11.21 -19.05
N PRO A 86 15.12 -12.34 -19.80
CA PRO A 86 16.27 -13.22 -19.81
C PRO A 86 17.46 -12.46 -20.39
N GLY A 87 18.57 -12.41 -19.65
CA GLY A 87 19.85 -11.94 -20.20
C GLY A 87 20.35 -10.57 -19.74
N CYS A 88 19.78 -9.94 -18.70
CA CYS A 88 20.50 -8.83 -18.06
C CYS A 88 21.71 -9.37 -17.27
N PRO A 89 22.95 -9.06 -17.65
CA PRO A 89 24.13 -9.52 -16.92
C PRO A 89 24.13 -8.86 -15.54
N VAL A 90 24.11 -9.69 -14.49
CA VAL A 90 24.28 -9.22 -13.11
C VAL A 90 25.69 -8.65 -13.01
N ARG A 91 25.80 -7.33 -12.84
CA ARG A 91 27.09 -6.66 -12.67
C ARG A 91 27.70 -7.17 -11.35
N PRO A 92 28.94 -7.71 -11.36
CA PRO A 92 29.54 -8.22 -10.13
C PRO A 92 29.75 -7.07 -9.13
N PRO A 93 29.68 -7.37 -7.82
CA PRO A 93 29.90 -6.36 -6.79
C PRO A 93 31.31 -5.81 -6.94
N LYS A 94 31.41 -4.48 -7.10
CA LYS A 94 32.70 -3.79 -7.02
C LYS A 94 33.20 -3.95 -5.58
N THR A 95 34.23 -4.77 -5.38
CA THR A 95 35.07 -4.68 -4.18
C THR A 95 35.67 -3.28 -4.17
N ARG A 96 35.27 -2.46 -3.20
CA ARG A 96 35.88 -1.15 -2.94
C ARG A 96 37.25 -1.40 -2.28
N PRO A 97 38.30 -0.61 -2.61
CA PRO A 97 39.61 -0.72 -1.97
C PRO A 97 39.53 -0.48 -0.46
#